data_AF-A0A161Y010-F1
#
_entry.id   AF-A0A161Y010-F1
#
_cell.length_a   1.000
_cell.length_b   1.000
_cell.length_c   1.000
_cell.angle_alpha   90.00
_cell.angle_beta   90.00
_cell.angle_gamma   90.00
#
_symmetry.space_group_name_H-M   'P 1'
#
loop_
_entity.id
_entity.type
_entity.pdbx_description
1 polymer ?
#
loop_
_entity_poly.entity_id
_entity_poly.type
_entity_poly.pdbx_seq_one_letter_code
_entity_poly.pdbx_strand_id
1 'polypeptide(L)'
;MVDSNAPFARKFHKDDPVLDKIDSELLSRGQGMVVPGGWCLGSRENGSDPCSVVGNITLLRPTPGAKRLETLISSLLSDDKFRPMQCK
;
A
#
# COMPACT_ATOMS: atom_id res chain seq x y z
N MET A 1 2.11 -11.06 0.64
CA MET A 1 1.69 -9.65 0.47
C MET A 1 1.67 -9.25 -0.99
N VAL A 2 2.80 -9.29 -1.71
CA VAL A 2 2.82 -8.96 -3.15
C VAL A 2 2.16 -10.07 -3.99
N ASP A 3 2.73 -11.27 -4.00
CA ASP A 3 2.22 -12.37 -4.85
C ASP A 3 0.87 -12.92 -4.38
N SER A 4 0.64 -12.92 -3.07
CA SER A 4 -0.60 -13.40 -2.47
C SER A 4 -1.73 -12.37 -2.48
N ASN A 5 -1.48 -11.13 -2.95
CA ASN A 5 -2.37 -9.97 -2.84
C ASN A 5 -2.81 -9.58 -1.41
N ALA A 6 -2.30 -10.27 -0.37
CA ALA A 6 -2.65 -10.00 1.02
C ALA A 6 -2.22 -8.58 1.43
N PRO A 7 -3.08 -7.79 2.10
CA PRO A 7 -2.77 -6.40 2.46
C PRO A 7 -1.71 -6.25 3.56
N PHE A 8 -1.48 -7.31 4.34
CA PHE A 8 -0.54 -7.31 5.45
C PHE A 8 0.49 -8.44 5.32
N ALA A 9 1.68 -8.20 5.87
CA ALA A 9 2.71 -9.21 6.08
C ALA A 9 3.25 -9.13 7.50
N ARG A 10 3.70 -10.27 8.02
CA ARG A 10 4.34 -10.41 9.32
C ARG A 10 5.21 -11.67 9.35
N LYS A 11 6.18 -11.76 10.26
CA LYS A 11 6.65 -10.73 11.20
C LYS A 11 7.86 -10.02 10.61
N PHE A 12 8.01 -8.72 10.91
CA PHE A 12 9.22 -7.96 10.63
C PHE A 12 9.82 -7.56 11.97
N HIS A 13 11.14 -7.76 12.13
CA HIS A 13 11.83 -7.25 13.29
C HIS A 13 12.05 -5.74 13.16
N LYS A 14 12.32 -5.08 14.29
CA LYS A 14 12.76 -3.69 14.26
C LYS A 14 14.04 -3.60 13.45
N ASP A 15 14.13 -2.59 12.58
CA ASP A 15 15.30 -2.32 11.75
C ASP A 15 15.67 -3.45 10.76
N ASP A 16 14.69 -4.31 10.42
CA ASP A 16 14.85 -5.34 9.40
C ASP A 16 15.05 -4.71 8.01
N PRO A 17 16.12 -5.03 7.25
CA PRO A 17 16.39 -4.44 5.95
C PRO A 17 15.28 -4.61 4.91
N VAL A 18 14.36 -5.56 5.11
CA VAL A 18 13.18 -5.70 4.26
C VAL A 18 12.22 -4.51 4.38
N LEU A 19 12.22 -3.79 5.51
CA LEU A 19 11.41 -2.60 5.72
C LEU A 19 11.83 -1.47 4.77
N ASP A 20 13.13 -1.31 4.51
CA ASP A 20 13.64 -0.33 3.54
C ASP A 20 13.20 -0.66 2.10
N LYS A 21 13.14 -1.96 1.78
CA LYS A 21 12.60 -2.43 0.49
C LYS A 21 11.10 -2.17 0.37
N ILE A 22 10.32 -2.41 1.43
CA ILE A 22 8.88 -2.11 1.44
C ILE A 22 8.65 -0.61 1.25
N ASP A 23 9.42 0.23 1.95
CA ASP A 23 9.35 1.68 1.85
C ASP A 23 9.62 2.16 0.42
N SER A 24 10.74 1.74 -0.17
CA SER A 24 11.17 2.19 -1.50
C SER A 24 10.33 1.61 -2.63
N GLU A 25 10.07 0.30 -2.63
CA GLU A 25 9.45 -0.40 -3.76
C GLU A 25 7.92 -0.37 -3.72
N LEU A 26 7.30 -0.36 -2.53
CA LEU A 26 5.85 -0.48 -2.39
C LEU A 26 5.17 0.81 -1.94
N LEU A 27 5.79 1.54 -1.00
CA LEU A 27 5.22 2.75 -0.42
C LEU A 27 5.72 4.03 -1.09
N SER A 28 6.77 3.92 -1.93
CA SER A 28 7.45 5.07 -2.53
C SER A 28 7.84 6.13 -1.50
N ARG A 29 8.27 5.67 -0.33
CA ARG A 29 8.64 6.46 0.84
C ARG A 29 10.17 6.47 0.96
N GLY A 30 10.75 7.65 1.13
CA GLY A 30 12.17 7.76 1.49
C GLY A 30 12.38 7.83 2.99
N GLN A 31 13.64 7.76 3.41
CA GLN A 31 14.01 7.73 4.82
C GLN A 31 13.48 8.96 5.58
N GLY A 32 12.82 8.73 6.72
CA GLY A 32 12.28 9.79 7.57
C GLY A 32 11.04 10.50 7.03
N MET A 33 10.54 10.12 5.84
CA MET A 33 9.34 10.69 5.26
C MET A 33 8.09 9.90 5.65
N VAL A 34 6.93 10.55 5.54
CA VAL A 34 5.63 9.86 5.62
C VAL A 34 5.31 9.17 4.30
N VAL A 35 4.44 8.16 4.32
CA VAL A 35 3.96 7.52 3.07
C VAL A 35 3.15 8.56 2.28
N PRO A 36 3.52 8.87 1.02
CA PRO A 36 2.78 9.83 0.24
C PRO A 36 1.38 9.31 -0.12
N GLY A 37 0.38 10.17 0.08
CA GLY A 37 -1.02 9.87 -0.17
C GLY A 37 -1.63 10.72 -1.28
N GLY A 38 -2.94 10.54 -1.52
CA GLY A 38 -3.69 11.34 -2.50
C GLY A 38 -3.72 12.84 -2.17
N TRP A 39 -3.45 13.19 -0.92
CA TRP A 39 -3.38 14.58 -0.43
C TRP A 39 -2.03 15.25 -0.66
N CYS A 40 -1.01 14.56 -1.15
CA CYS A 40 0.31 15.14 -1.40
C CYS A 40 0.35 15.75 -2.82
N LEU A 41 0.31 17.09 -2.90
CA LEU A 41 0.22 17.86 -4.15
C LEU A 41 1.56 18.45 -4.61
N GLY A 42 2.61 18.35 -3.80
CA GLY A 42 3.95 18.83 -4.12
C GLY A 42 4.55 18.09 -5.32
N SER A 43 5.52 18.74 -5.97
CA SER A 43 6.27 18.11 -7.05
C SER A 43 7.09 16.92 -6.52
N ARG A 44 7.38 15.97 -7.42
CA ARG A 44 8.35 14.89 -7.18
C ARG A 44 9.65 15.15 -7.96
N GLU A 45 9.73 16.26 -8.69
CA GLU A 45 10.90 16.63 -9.48
C GLU A 45 12.11 16.84 -8.57
N ASN A 46 13.28 16.38 -9.05
CA ASN A 46 14.55 16.50 -8.34
C ASN A 46 14.52 15.92 -6.90
N GLY A 47 13.65 14.93 -6.63
CA GLY A 47 13.54 14.32 -5.30
C GLY A 47 12.89 15.23 -4.26
N SER A 48 12.16 16.27 -4.67
CA SER A 48 11.34 17.07 -3.77
C SER A 48 10.27 16.22 -3.06
N ASP A 49 9.95 16.59 -1.82
CA ASP A 49 8.94 15.91 -1.04
C ASP A 49 7.53 16.25 -1.58
N PRO A 50 6.78 15.28 -2.13
CA PRO A 50 5.43 15.53 -2.63
C PRO A 50 4.45 15.97 -1.54
N CYS A 51 4.74 15.70 -0.27
CA CYS A 51 3.87 16.05 0.85
C CYS A 51 4.20 17.42 1.47
N SER A 52 5.16 18.16 0.90
CA SER A 52 5.45 19.55 1.26
C SER A 52 4.27 20.50 1.02
N VAL A 53 3.37 20.15 0.10
CA VAL A 53 2.10 20.84 -0.14
C VAL A 53 0.96 19.86 0.10
N VAL A 54 0.16 20.14 1.12
CA VAL A 54 -0.99 19.31 1.51
C VAL A 54 -2.26 19.86 0.86
N GLY A 55 -2.93 19.00 0.09
CA GLY A 55 -4.22 19.24 -0.53
C GLY A 55 -5.39 18.72 0.31
N ASN A 56 -6.44 18.28 -0.38
CA ASN A 56 -7.60 17.69 0.29
C ASN A 56 -7.25 16.32 0.91
N ILE A 57 -7.28 16.24 2.24
CA ILE A 57 -6.99 15.04 3.02
C ILE A 57 -7.99 13.89 2.81
N THR A 58 -9.18 14.18 2.28
CA THR A 58 -10.21 13.16 1.99
C THR A 58 -10.08 12.56 0.60
N LEU A 59 -9.17 13.08 -0.23
CA LEU A 59 -8.96 12.56 -1.57
C LEU A 59 -8.29 11.19 -1.52
N LEU A 60 -9.05 10.16 -1.92
CA LEU A 60 -8.56 8.80 -2.06
C LEU A 60 -8.14 8.55 -3.51
N ARG A 61 -6.86 8.22 -3.73
CA ARG A 61 -6.33 7.83 -5.03
C ARG A 61 -5.80 6.40 -4.96
N PRO A 62 -6.46 5.42 -5.63
CA PRO A 62 -6.00 4.05 -5.63
C PRO A 62 -4.57 3.90 -6.15
N THR A 63 -3.73 3.17 -5.41
CA THR A 63 -2.36 2.81 -5.78
C THR A 63 -2.29 1.35 -6.23
N PRO A 64 -1.13 0.84 -6.72
CA PRO A 64 -0.99 -0.59 -7.02
C PRO A 64 -1.35 -1.51 -5.84
N GLY A 65 -1.12 -1.07 -4.60
CA GLY A 65 -1.54 -1.80 -3.40
C GLY A 65 -3.05 -1.94 -3.28
N ALA A 66 -3.80 -0.88 -3.58
CA ALA A 66 -5.26 -0.91 -3.60
C ALA A 66 -5.81 -1.87 -4.66
N LYS A 67 -5.20 -1.91 -5.85
CA LYS A 67 -5.57 -2.86 -6.92
C LYS A 67 -5.32 -4.33 -6.55
N ARG A 68 -4.22 -4.62 -5.85
CA ARG A 68 -3.96 -5.96 -5.32
C ARG A 68 -5.04 -6.37 -4.32
N LEU A 69 -5.38 -5.47 -3.39
CA LEU A 69 -6.43 -5.73 -2.41
C LEU A 69 -7.79 -5.96 -3.06
N GLU A 70 -8.17 -5.14 -4.04
CA GLU A 70 -9.37 -5.33 -4.85
C GLU A 70 -9.38 -6.73 -5.48
N THR A 71 -8.29 -7.14 -6.14
CA THR A 71 -8.17 -8.47 -6.77
C THR A 71 -8.37 -9.59 -5.75
N LEU A 72 -7.78 -9.47 -4.56
CA LEU A 72 -7.96 -10.44 -3.47
C LEU A 72 -9.42 -10.51 -3.03
N ILE A 73 -10.04 -9.36 -2.73
CA ILE A 73 -11.42 -9.29 -2.25
C ILE A 73 -12.38 -9.88 -3.29
N SER A 74 -12.25 -9.49 -4.56
CA SER A 74 -13.07 -10.04 -5.65
C SER A 74 -12.92 -11.55 -5.77
N SER A 75 -11.71 -12.09 -5.61
CA SER A 75 -11.54 -13.55 -5.62
C SER A 75 -12.10 -14.23 -4.37
N LEU A 76 -12.01 -13.64 -3.18
CA LEU A 76 -12.51 -14.27 -1.95
C LEU A 76 -14.04 -14.27 -1.91
N LEU A 77 -14.67 -13.28 -2.54
CA LEU A 77 -16.12 -13.11 -2.59
C LEU A 77 -16.75 -13.78 -3.83
N SER A 78 -15.98 -14.47 -4.67
CA SER A 78 -16.54 -15.20 -5.82
C SER A 78 -17.38 -16.39 -5.35
N ASP A 79 -18.45 -16.70 -6.09
CA ASP A 79 -19.44 -17.72 -5.70
C ASP A 79 -18.80 -19.10 -5.44
N ASP A 80 -17.78 -19.45 -6.21
CA ASP A 80 -17.04 -20.72 -6.12
C ASP A 80 -16.13 -20.80 -4.88
N LYS A 81 -15.69 -19.66 -4.32
CA LYS A 81 -14.74 -19.62 -3.19
C LYS A 81 -15.36 -19.17 -1.87
N PHE A 82 -16.36 -18.30 -1.91
CA PHE A 82 -16.88 -17.63 -0.71
C PHE A 82 -17.42 -18.62 0.33
N ARG A 83 -18.25 -19.59 -0.08
CA ARG A 83 -18.83 -20.58 0.87
C ARG A 83 -17.82 -21.63 1.32
N PRO A 84 -17.01 -22.25 0.43
CA PRO A 84 -16.08 -23.29 0.86
C PRO A 84 -14.93 -22.79 1.74
N MET A 85 -14.55 -21.51 1.64
CA MET A 85 -13.41 -20.93 2.37
C MET A 85 -13.79 -20.17 3.65
N GLN A 86 -15.03 -20.28 4.11
CA GLN A 86 -15.46 -19.72 5.40
C GLN A 86 -15.05 -20.61 6.58
N CYS A 87 -14.63 -19.98 7.68
CA CYS A 87 -14.48 -20.68 8.95
C CYS A 87 -15.84 -21.25 9.40
N LYS A 88 -15.81 -22.40 10.08
CA LYS A 88 -16.99 -22.99 10.72
C LYS A 88 -17.19 -22.44 12.13
#